data_AF-A0A1J3H0N6-F1
#
_entry.id   AF-A0A1J3H0N6-F1
#
_cell.length_a   1.000
_cell.length_b   1.000
_cell.length_c   1.000
_cell.angle_alpha   90.00
_cell.angle_beta   90.00
_cell.angle_gamma   90.00
#
_symmetry.space_group_name_H-M   'P 1'
#
loop_
_entity.id
_entity.type
_entity.pdbx_description
1 polymer ?
#
loop_
_entity_poly.entity_id
_entity_poly.type
_entity_poly.pdbx_seq_one_letter_code
_entity_poly.pdbx_strand_id
1 'polypeptide(L)'
;VISRTAFGSSYKEGQRIFELQAELAQLIIQTFLKAFIPGYIYLPTKGNRRIKAAAREIQDILRGIVRKRLRAREAGEAPSDDLLGILLESNMVQAKGNGMSTEDVMEECKLFYFAGQGTTSVLL
;
A
#
# COMPACT_ATOMS: atom_id res chain seq x y z
N VAL A 1 -0.86 13.49 -5.09
CA VAL A 1 -0.98 13.03 -6.50
C VAL A 1 -0.95 11.50 -6.60
N ILE A 2 0.11 10.84 -6.12
CA ILE A 2 0.30 9.38 -6.23
C ILE A 2 -0.85 8.53 -5.67
N SER A 3 -1.45 8.91 -4.54
CA SER A 3 -2.62 8.21 -3.98
C SER A 3 -3.82 8.18 -4.91
N ARG A 4 -4.08 9.29 -5.63
CA ARG A 4 -5.18 9.37 -6.58
C ARG A 4 -4.87 8.60 -7.87
N THR A 5 -3.61 8.59 -8.32
CA THR A 5 -3.23 7.91 -9.58
C THR A 5 -3.03 6.40 -9.40
N ALA A 6 -2.51 5.95 -8.26
CA ALA A 6 -2.28 4.53 -8.00
C ALA A 6 -3.58 3.79 -7.64
N PHE A 7 -4.49 4.46 -6.93
CA PHE A 7 -5.60 3.80 -6.24
C PHE A 7 -6.96 4.47 -6.43
N GLY A 8 -7.04 5.62 -7.10
CA GLY A 8 -8.28 6.40 -7.19
C GLY A 8 -8.80 6.87 -5.82
N SER A 9 -8.00 6.77 -4.76
CA SER A 9 -8.47 6.91 -3.38
C SER A 9 -8.69 8.37 -2.98
N SER A 10 -9.41 8.57 -1.88
CA SER A 10 -9.66 9.91 -1.34
C SER A 10 -8.36 10.54 -0.81
N TYR A 11 -8.29 11.88 -0.85
CA TYR A 11 -7.17 12.63 -0.29
C TYR A 11 -6.88 12.25 1.17
N LYS A 12 -7.92 12.01 1.98
CA LYS A 12 -7.79 11.65 3.40
C LYS A 12 -7.14 10.28 3.60
N GLU A 13 -7.49 9.28 2.78
CA GLU A 13 -6.87 7.95 2.84
C GLU A 13 -5.39 8.03 2.47
N GLY A 14 -5.05 8.79 1.42
CA GLY A 14 -3.66 9.04 1.03
C GLY A 14 -2.85 9.77 2.09
N GLN A 15 -3.42 10.81 2.71
CA GLN A 15 -2.79 11.55 3.80
C GLN A 15 -2.48 10.64 4.99
N ARG A 16 -3.43 9.75 5.37
CA ARG A 16 -3.21 8.83 6.49
C ARG A 16 -2.09 7.82 6.20
N ILE A 17 -2.03 7.28 4.99
CA ILE A 17 -0.94 6.38 4.58
C ILE A 17 0.41 7.13 4.65
N PHE A 18 0.46 8.38 4.20
CA PHE A 18 1.68 9.21 4.27
C PHE A 18 2.17 9.39 5.71
N GLU A 19 1.29 9.76 6.64
CA GLU A 19 1.63 9.91 8.06
C GLU A 19 2.19 8.62 8.67
N LEU A 20 1.56 7.48 8.39
CA LEU A 20 1.99 6.18 8.89
C LEU A 20 3.34 5.76 8.30
N GLN A 21 3.61 6.09 7.03
CA GLN A 21 4.90 5.81 6.41
C GLN A 21 6.02 6.68 6.99
N ALA A 22 5.76 7.97 7.23
CA ALA A 22 6.72 8.85 7.89
C ALA A 22 7.07 8.35 9.30
N GLU A 23 6.07 7.91 10.06
CA GLU A 23 6.26 7.29 11.35
C GLU A 23 7.08 5.99 11.26
N LEU A 24 6.75 5.11 10.30
CA LEU A 24 7.52 3.89 10.06
C LEU A 24 8.99 4.18 9.74
N ALA A 25 9.28 5.18 8.90
CA ALA A 25 10.64 5.58 8.55
C ALA A 25 11.43 6.01 9.81
N GLN A 26 10.83 6.84 10.67
CA GLN A 26 11.45 7.26 11.93
C GLN A 26 11.72 6.08 12.87
N LEU A 27 10.73 5.18 13.04
CA LEU A 27 10.88 4.01 13.88
C LEU A 27 11.93 3.04 13.33
N ILE A 28 12.01 2.88 12.01
CA ILE A 28 13.02 2.05 11.35
C ILE A 28 14.41 2.64 11.58
N ILE A 29 14.61 3.95 11.44
CA ILE A 29 15.90 4.60 11.72
C ILE A 29 16.32 4.36 13.18
N GLN A 30 15.40 4.54 14.13
CA GLN A 30 15.67 4.28 15.56
C GLN A 30 15.97 2.80 15.84
N THR A 31 15.34 1.90 15.09
CA THR A 31 15.53 0.45 15.22
C THR A 31 16.81 -0.02 14.53
N PHE A 32 17.23 0.65 13.45
CA PHE A 32 18.45 0.37 12.70
C PHE A 32 19.70 0.52 13.58
N LEU A 33 19.74 1.56 14.41
CA LEU A 33 20.80 1.74 15.42
C LEU A 33 20.85 0.60 16.45
N LYS A 34 19.74 -0.15 16.62
CA LYS A 34 19.61 -1.28 17.54
C LYS A 34 19.66 -2.64 16.82
N ALA A 35 19.78 -2.63 15.49
CA ALA A 35 19.77 -3.81 14.64
C ALA A 35 21.06 -4.65 14.73
N PHE A 36 22.08 -4.17 15.45
CA PHE A 36 23.28 -4.95 15.79
C PHE A 36 22.96 -6.17 16.67
N ILE A 37 21.76 -6.25 17.24
CA ILE A 37 21.25 -7.42 17.94
C ILE A 37 20.43 -8.27 16.96
N PRO A 38 20.90 -9.47 16.57
CA PRO A 38 20.14 -10.37 15.71
C PRO A 38 18.74 -10.63 16.27
N GLY A 39 17.73 -10.48 15.42
CA GLY A 39 16.33 -10.71 15.80
C GLY A 39 15.67 -9.60 16.62
N TYR A 40 16.33 -8.45 16.82
CA TYR A 40 15.76 -7.32 17.58
C TYR A 40 14.37 -6.91 17.10
N ILE A 41 14.11 -6.95 15.78
CA ILE A 41 12.82 -6.62 15.15
C ILE A 41 11.66 -7.55 15.56
N TYR A 42 11.96 -8.76 16.04
CA TYR A 42 10.96 -9.73 16.48
C TYR A 42 10.62 -9.59 17.97
N LEU A 43 11.45 -8.88 18.73
CA LEU A 43 11.22 -8.66 20.16
C LEU A 43 9.96 -7.81 20.39
N PRO A 44 9.19 -8.05 21.47
CA PRO A 44 7.94 -7.36 21.73
C PRO A 44 8.13 -5.95 22.32
N THR A 45 9.07 -5.16 21.78
CA THR A 45 9.35 -3.78 22.21
C THR A 45 8.25 -2.81 21.78
N LYS A 46 8.16 -1.64 22.43
CA LYS A 46 7.19 -0.60 22.06
C LYS A 46 7.33 -0.18 20.59
N GLY A 47 8.57 0.00 20.12
CA GLY A 47 8.87 0.35 18.73
C GLY A 47 8.40 -0.71 17.74
N ASN A 48 8.76 -1.98 17.96
CA ASN A 48 8.37 -3.08 17.08
C ASN A 48 6.85 -3.31 17.06
N ARG A 49 6.18 -3.14 18.21
CA ARG A 49 4.71 -3.18 18.27
C ARG A 49 4.10 -2.06 17.45
N ARG A 50 4.65 -0.84 17.52
CA ARG A 50 4.16 0.30 16.73
C ARG A 50 4.40 0.13 15.24
N ILE A 51 5.57 -0.37 14.83
CA ILE A 51 5.87 -0.74 13.44
C ILE A 51 4.84 -1.74 12.92
N LYS A 52 4.58 -2.82 13.67
CA LYS A 52 3.58 -3.83 13.29
C LYS A 52 2.17 -3.24 13.21
N ALA A 53 1.79 -2.36 14.13
CA ALA A 53 0.48 -1.72 14.13
C ALA A 53 0.30 -0.78 12.91
N ALA A 54 1.29 0.07 12.64
CA ALA A 54 1.27 0.99 11.49
C ALA A 54 1.24 0.22 10.16
N ALA A 55 2.01 -0.86 10.04
CA ALA A 55 1.99 -1.71 8.85
C ALA A 55 0.62 -2.36 8.61
N ARG A 56 -0.06 -2.82 9.68
CA ARG A 56 -1.43 -3.35 9.59
C ARG A 56 -2.43 -2.27 9.18
N GLU A 57 -2.34 -1.09 9.76
CA GLU A 57 -3.25 0.02 9.45
C GLU A 57 -3.12 0.44 7.98
N ILE A 58 -1.90 0.54 7.44
CA ILE A 58 -1.68 0.77 6.01
C ILE A 58 -2.33 -0.35 5.18
N GLN A 59 -2.13 -1.61 5.56
CA GLN A 59 -2.70 -2.76 4.84
C GLN A 59 -4.24 -2.73 4.86
N ASP A 60 -4.85 -2.33 5.97
CA ASP A 60 -6.31 -2.25 6.10
C ASP A 60 -6.90 -1.11 5.26
N ILE A 61 -6.24 0.05 5.21
CA ILE A 61 -6.64 1.16 4.34
C ILE A 61 -6.57 0.73 2.87
N LEU A 62 -5.45 0.12 2.45
CA LEU A 62 -5.27 -0.36 1.08
C LEU A 62 -6.30 -1.43 0.70
N ARG A 63 -6.57 -2.40 1.57
CA ARG A 63 -7.64 -3.38 1.36
C ARG A 63 -9.01 -2.73 1.27
N GLY A 64 -9.27 -1.68 2.04
CA GLY A 64 -10.51 -0.91 2.01
C GLY A 64 -10.73 -0.25 0.65
N ILE A 65 -9.69 0.38 0.10
CA ILE A 65 -9.67 0.98 -1.24
C ILE A 65 -9.98 -0.07 -2.30
N VAL A 66 -9.27 -1.21 -2.29
CA VAL A 66 -9.47 -2.29 -3.27
C VAL A 66 -10.89 -2.85 -3.18
N ARG A 67 -11.41 -3.10 -1.97
CA ARG A 67 -12.79 -3.58 -1.79
C ARG A 67 -13.83 -2.61 -2.30
N LYS A 68 -13.65 -1.30 -2.07
CA LYS A 68 -14.54 -0.26 -2.63
C LYS A 68 -14.54 -0.33 -4.16
N ARG A 69 -13.35 -0.51 -4.76
CA ARG A 69 -13.17 -0.61 -6.21
C ARG A 69 -13.86 -1.83 -6.82
N LEU A 70 -13.68 -2.99 -6.20
CA LEU A 70 -14.34 -4.23 -6.63
C LEU A 70 -15.87 -4.11 -6.57
N ARG A 71 -16.41 -3.52 -5.49
CA ARG A 71 -17.86 -3.30 -5.35
C ARG A 71 -18.44 -2.32 -6.35
N ALA A 72 -17.76 -1.19 -6.57
CA ALA A 72 -18.15 -0.21 -7.60
C ALA A 72 -18.26 -0.87 -8.98
N ARG A 73 -17.30 -1.76 -9.29
CA ARG A 73 -17.30 -2.53 -10.52
C ARG A 73 -18.42 -3.57 -10.59
N GLU A 74 -18.68 -4.32 -9.53
CA GLU A 74 -19.81 -5.27 -9.46
C GLU A 74 -21.15 -4.55 -9.65
N ALA A 75 -21.25 -3.30 -9.22
CA ALA A 75 -22.41 -2.44 -9.44
C ALA A 75 -22.52 -1.87 -10.87
N GLY A 76 -21.57 -2.19 -11.76
CA GLY A 76 -21.55 -1.73 -13.16
C GLY A 76 -21.06 -0.29 -13.34
N GLU A 77 -20.39 0.29 -12.34
CA GLU A 77 -19.75 1.60 -12.50
C GLU A 77 -18.65 1.54 -13.57
N ALA A 78 -18.44 2.68 -14.25
CA ALA A 78 -17.43 2.78 -15.28
C ALA A 78 -16.04 2.42 -14.73
N PRO A 79 -15.22 1.70 -15.50
CA PRO A 79 -13.83 1.49 -15.14
C PRO A 79 -13.15 2.84 -14.94
N SER A 80 -12.24 2.90 -13.96
CA SER A 80 -11.48 4.13 -13.73
C SER A 80 -10.05 3.94 -14.16
N ASP A 81 -9.47 4.99 -14.71
CA ASP A 81 -8.13 5.00 -15.31
C ASP A 81 -7.00 5.07 -14.26
N ASP A 82 -7.24 4.53 -13.06
CA ASP A 82 -6.20 4.39 -12.03
C ASP A 82 -5.42 3.08 -12.22
N LEU A 83 -4.19 3.03 -11.72
CA LEU A 83 -3.31 1.88 -11.88
C LEU A 83 -3.95 0.58 -11.36
N LEU A 84 -4.66 0.66 -10.24
CA LEU A 84 -5.40 -0.46 -9.66
C LEU A 84 -6.49 -0.99 -10.62
N GLY A 85 -7.26 -0.11 -11.25
CA GLY A 85 -8.28 -0.45 -12.24
C GLY A 85 -7.68 -1.13 -13.46
N ILE A 86 -6.61 -0.55 -14.00
CA ILE A 86 -5.88 -1.10 -15.16
C ILE A 86 -5.34 -2.50 -14.86
N LEU A 87 -4.75 -2.71 -13.67
CA LEU A 87 -4.22 -4.01 -13.28
C LEU A 87 -5.34 -5.05 -13.03
N LEU A 88 -6.45 -4.64 -12.41
CA LEU A 88 -7.62 -5.52 -12.23
C LEU A 88 -8.28 -5.92 -13.57
N GLU A 89 -8.26 -5.05 -14.57
CA GLU A 89 -8.75 -5.34 -15.92
C GLU A 89 -7.82 -6.28 -16.69
N SER A 90 -6.53 -5.95 -16.72
CA SER A 90 -5.50 -6.71 -17.42
C SER A 90 -5.42 -8.17 -16.92
N ASN A 91 -5.59 -8.34 -15.61
CA ASN A 91 -5.57 -9.65 -14.97
C ASN A 91 -6.75 -10.55 -15.40
N MET A 92 -7.93 -9.99 -15.64
CA MET A 92 -9.09 -10.76 -16.10
C MET A 92 -8.94 -11.28 -17.54
N VAL A 93 -8.22 -10.56 -18.39
CA VAL A 93 -7.91 -11.02 -19.76
C VAL A 93 -6.99 -12.25 -19.74
N GLN A 94 -6.20 -12.43 -18.68
CA GLN A 94 -5.24 -13.52 -18.49
C GLN A 94 -5.76 -14.74 -17.71
N ALA A 95 -7.06 -14.80 -17.40
CA ALA A 95 -7.70 -15.88 -16.62
C ALA A 95 -7.63 -17.30 -17.24
N LYS A 96 -6.87 -17.50 -18.33
CA LYS A 96 -6.63 -18.80 -18.98
C LYS A 96 -5.36 -19.54 -18.52
N GLY A 97 -4.68 -19.09 -17.46
CA GLY A 97 -3.70 -19.95 -16.78
C GLY A 97 -2.57 -19.27 -16.03
N ASN A 98 -2.43 -17.94 -16.07
CA ASN A 98 -1.29 -17.23 -15.46
C ASN A 98 -1.63 -15.82 -14.91
N GLY A 99 -2.90 -15.55 -14.61
CA GLY A 99 -3.35 -14.27 -14.04
C GLY A 99 -2.92 -14.11 -12.56
N MET A 100 -2.58 -12.89 -12.17
CA MET A 100 -2.24 -12.54 -10.78
C MET A 100 -3.44 -12.77 -9.84
N SER A 101 -3.22 -13.03 -8.55
CA SER A 101 -4.31 -12.94 -7.57
C SER A 101 -4.68 -11.46 -7.31
N THR A 102 -5.83 -11.22 -6.67
CA THR A 102 -6.19 -9.85 -6.24
C THR A 102 -5.19 -9.33 -5.21
N GLU A 103 -4.65 -10.23 -4.39
CA GLU A 103 -3.58 -9.98 -3.44
C GLU A 103 -2.28 -9.56 -4.14
N ASP A 104 -1.88 -10.23 -5.22
CA ASP A 104 -0.67 -9.88 -5.98
C ASP A 104 -0.81 -8.50 -6.63
N VAL A 105 -1.97 -8.21 -7.23
CA VAL A 105 -2.26 -6.86 -7.77
C VAL A 105 -2.19 -5.79 -6.69
N MET A 106 -2.68 -6.09 -5.48
CA MET A 106 -2.59 -5.18 -4.34
C MET A 106 -1.13 -4.96 -3.90
N GLU A 107 -0.31 -6.01 -3.88
CA GLU A 107 1.11 -5.90 -3.54
C GLU A 107 1.88 -5.07 -4.58
N GLU A 108 1.60 -5.25 -5.87
CA GLU A 108 2.17 -4.46 -6.95
C GLU A 108 1.75 -2.98 -6.84
N CYS A 109 0.46 -2.68 -6.70
CA CYS A 109 0.01 -1.30 -6.51
C CYS A 109 0.62 -0.65 -5.25
N LYS A 110 0.76 -1.42 -4.17
CA LYS A 110 1.44 -0.97 -2.95
C LYS A 110 2.90 -0.65 -3.24
N LEU A 111 3.62 -1.54 -3.93
CA LEU A 111 5.01 -1.32 -4.31
C LEU A 111 5.18 -0.05 -5.15
N PHE A 112 4.34 0.14 -6.17
CA PHE A 112 4.32 1.37 -6.99
C PHE A 112 4.04 2.62 -6.16
N TYR A 113 3.07 2.56 -5.24
CA TYR A 113 2.75 3.66 -4.35
C TYR A 113 3.93 4.04 -3.44
N PHE A 114 4.57 3.04 -2.82
CA PHE A 114 5.73 3.25 -1.94
C PHE A 114 6.95 3.76 -2.71
N ALA A 115 7.29 3.14 -3.83
CA ALA A 115 8.43 3.55 -4.66
C ALA A 115 8.22 4.95 -5.26
N GLY A 116 7.01 5.22 -5.76
CA GLY A 116 6.64 6.53 -6.29
C GLY A 116 6.69 7.61 -5.21
N GLN A 117 6.11 7.36 -4.03
CA GLN A 117 6.14 8.33 -2.95
C GLN A 117 7.58 8.59 -2.45
N GLY A 118 8.38 7.54 -2.25
CA GLY A 118 9.76 7.68 -1.77
C GLY A 118 10.66 8.51 -2.68
N THR A 119 10.40 8.48 -3.99
CA THR A 119 11.20 9.21 -5.00
C THR A 119 10.66 10.60 -5.31
N THR A 120 9.35 10.77 -5.38
CA THR A 120 8.73 12.08 -5.66
C THR A 120 8.64 13.01 -4.46
N SER A 121 8.67 12.49 -3.22
CA SER A 121 8.77 13.34 -2.01
C SER A 121 10.14 14.02 -1.86
N VAL A 122 11.14 13.57 -2.62
CA VAL A 122 12.49 14.16 -2.66
C VAL A 122 12.60 15.21 -3.80
N LEU A 123 11.66 15.20 -4.75
CA LEU A 123 11.67 16.04 -5.95
C LEU A 123 10.61 17.16 -5.97
N LEU A 124 9.71 17.20 -4.98
CA LEU A 124 8.68 18.24 -4.79
C LEU A 124 8.72 18.76 -3.36
#